data_AF-A0A1B1TTT0-F1
#
_entry.id   AF-A0A1B1TTT0-F1
#
_cell.length_a   1.000
_cell.length_b   1.000
_cell.length_c   1.000
_cell.angle_alpha   90.00
_cell.angle_beta   90.00
_cell.angle_gamma   90.00
#
_symmetry.space_group_name_H-M   'P 1'
#
loop_
_entity.id
_entity.type
_entity.pdbx_description
1 polymer ?
#
loop_
_entity_poly.entity_id
_entity_poly.type
_entity_poly.pdbx_seq_one_letter_code
_entity_poly.pdbx_strand_id
1 'polypeptide(L)'
;MPMLNFALQKLKPSEPIRYLFSVMVIFMSFGAFLLPLGSIAQQNEPEETEVESVVANSPSRYTFKVKLTELDDLKVKEGDEVSINQVIADRPQDRDRLLVEKQRLQLAIARLNTLEISRPLPPRTVPEVAGLPPVSYESHKANIAQATTKLELAKLAIANQKSLIEEISQLNEPLLVTHETAKLEALKVDQQTAQLELNKAVANLKDAQAQRQHQEYLSSLAIAERIERANANALAYQRQLQEFENQQRSRAYQLSDLNTKLADVEKQLSEVSTVRSPYAGTIRRIKWLDQSEGTINAEITLRLGDPDPVPNRE
;
A
#
# COMPACT_ATOMS: atom_id res chain seq x y z
N MET A 1 47.72 17.70 34.59
CA MET A 1 47.30 18.62 33.51
C MET A 1 47.49 17.90 32.18
N PRO A 2 46.60 18.02 31.18
CA PRO A 2 45.32 18.73 31.12
C PRO A 2 44.09 17.79 31.03
N MET A 3 42.95 18.34 31.42
CA MET A 3 41.61 17.75 31.35
C MET A 3 41.01 17.96 29.96
N LEU A 4 40.25 16.98 29.47
CA LEU A 4 39.39 17.13 28.29
C LEU A 4 37.93 17.29 28.74
N ASN A 5 37.48 18.54 28.69
CA ASN A 5 36.10 18.97 28.86
C ASN A 5 35.26 18.50 27.66
N PHE A 6 34.20 17.73 27.90
CA PHE A 6 33.10 17.59 26.97
C PHE A 6 31.90 18.40 27.46
N ALA A 7 31.62 19.48 26.75
CA ALA A 7 30.46 20.33 26.96
C ALA A 7 29.19 19.60 26.49
N LEU A 8 28.26 19.37 27.43
CA LEU A 8 26.90 18.94 27.17
C LEU A 8 26.09 20.12 26.61
N GLN A 9 25.83 20.09 25.31
CA GLN A 9 24.90 21.02 24.66
C GLN A 9 23.48 20.49 24.84
N LYS A 10 22.73 21.08 25.77
CA LYS A 10 21.30 20.82 25.98
C LYS A 10 20.50 21.37 24.79
N LEU A 11 19.96 20.48 23.96
CA LEU A 11 18.95 20.82 22.94
C LEU A 11 17.57 20.99 23.62
N LYS A 12 16.93 22.12 23.31
CA LYS A 12 15.61 22.53 23.80
C LYS A 12 14.49 21.61 23.28
N PRO A 13 13.43 21.36 24.06
CA PRO A 13 12.24 20.65 23.59
C PRO A 13 11.40 21.53 22.66
N SER A 14 10.92 20.93 21.57
CA SER A 14 10.07 21.47 20.52
C SER A 14 8.63 21.71 20.99
N GLU A 15 8.06 22.86 20.63
CA GLU A 15 6.63 23.19 20.77
C GLU A 15 5.78 22.53 19.66
N PRO A 16 4.49 22.22 19.91
CA PRO A 16 3.59 21.65 18.90
C PRO A 16 2.90 22.73 18.05
N ILE A 17 3.04 22.60 16.74
CA ILE A 17 2.34 23.39 15.72
C ILE A 17 0.84 23.03 15.72
N ARG A 18 -0.02 24.00 16.05
CA ARG A 18 -1.47 23.91 15.88
C ARG A 18 -1.84 24.36 14.47
N TYR A 19 -2.21 23.42 13.59
CA TYR A 19 -2.87 23.74 12.33
C TYR A 19 -4.38 23.86 12.54
N LEU A 20 -4.91 25.03 12.21
CA LEU A 20 -6.33 25.38 12.30
C LEU A 20 -6.87 25.36 10.86
N PHE A 21 -7.44 24.23 10.42
CA PHE A 21 -8.18 24.15 9.15
C PHE A 21 -9.67 24.35 9.44
N SER A 22 -10.17 25.53 9.09
CA SER A 22 -11.59 25.83 9.04
C SER A 22 -12.15 25.35 7.70
N VAL A 23 -13.06 24.37 7.75
CA VAL A 23 -13.90 23.94 6.62
C VAL A 23 -15.23 24.67 6.75
N MET A 24 -15.51 25.57 5.82
CA MET A 24 -16.80 26.24 5.72
C MET A 24 -17.54 25.70 4.49
N VAL A 25 -18.53 24.85 4.77
CA VAL A 25 -19.56 24.40 3.83
C VAL A 25 -20.75 25.34 3.96
N ILE A 26 -21.21 25.95 2.86
CA ILE A 26 -22.56 26.53 2.77
C ILE A 26 -23.22 26.07 1.47
N PHE A 27 -24.43 25.55 1.67
CA PHE A 27 -25.39 25.01 0.71
C PHE A 27 -26.43 26.08 0.32
N MET A 28 -27.06 25.88 -0.85
CA MET A 28 -28.39 26.35 -1.30
C MET A 28 -28.63 27.79 -1.81
N SER A 29 -29.09 27.88 -3.07
CA SER A 29 -30.49 28.19 -3.47
C SER A 29 -30.54 28.18 -5.02
N PHE A 30 -31.40 27.42 -5.72
CA PHE A 30 -32.86 27.50 -5.93
C PHE A 30 -33.37 28.85 -6.48
N GLY A 31 -33.80 28.85 -7.75
CA GLY A 31 -34.53 29.92 -8.44
C GLY A 31 -33.96 30.17 -9.84
N ALA A 32 -34.71 30.29 -10.93
CA ALA A 32 -36.14 30.20 -11.16
C ALA A 32 -36.35 29.94 -12.67
N PHE A 33 -37.41 29.19 -12.94
CA PHE A 33 -38.01 28.86 -14.22
C PHE A 33 -38.77 30.08 -14.77
N LEU A 34 -38.52 30.54 -16.01
CA LEU A 34 -39.39 31.50 -16.70
C LEU A 34 -39.34 31.30 -18.22
N LEU A 35 -40.34 30.59 -18.74
CA LEU A 35 -40.84 30.66 -20.10
C LEU A 35 -41.75 31.90 -20.24
N PRO A 36 -41.84 32.54 -21.41
CA PRO A 36 -43.04 33.26 -21.80
C PRO A 36 -43.77 32.50 -22.91
N LEU A 37 -44.94 31.96 -22.56
CA LEU A 37 -46.05 31.73 -23.47
C LEU A 37 -46.85 33.04 -23.54
N GLY A 38 -47.05 33.57 -24.74
CA GLY A 38 -47.94 34.68 -25.06
C GLY A 38 -48.82 34.28 -26.24
N SER A 39 -50.13 34.36 -26.03
CA SER A 39 -51.24 33.74 -26.77
C SER A 39 -51.89 34.65 -27.85
N ILE A 40 -52.47 34.01 -28.90
CA ILE A 40 -53.87 34.14 -29.46
C ILE A 40 -54.36 35.57 -29.83
N ALA A 41 -55.03 35.93 -30.93
CA ALA A 41 -55.66 35.32 -32.12
C ALA A 41 -56.00 36.44 -33.14
N GLN A 42 -56.31 36.09 -34.40
CA GLN A 42 -57.52 36.54 -35.13
C GLN A 42 -57.68 35.77 -36.45
N GLN A 43 -58.88 35.26 -36.72
CA GLN A 43 -59.33 34.63 -37.97
C GLN A 43 -59.34 35.59 -39.17
N ASN A 44 -59.00 35.09 -40.36
CA ASN A 44 -59.86 35.14 -41.54
C ASN A 44 -59.35 34.21 -42.65
N GLU A 45 -60.28 33.47 -43.24
CA GLU A 45 -60.17 32.58 -44.40
C GLU A 45 -60.44 33.39 -45.69
N PRO A 46 -60.37 32.81 -46.90
CA PRO A 46 -59.20 32.54 -47.73
C PRO A 46 -59.13 33.47 -48.96
N GLU A 47 -57.92 33.75 -49.47
CA GLU A 47 -57.74 34.26 -50.85
C GLU A 47 -56.81 33.32 -51.61
N GLU A 48 -57.38 32.70 -52.65
CA GLU A 48 -56.64 32.08 -53.75
C GLU A 48 -55.82 33.16 -54.45
N THR A 49 -54.49 33.03 -54.48
CA THR A 49 -53.71 33.24 -55.71
C THR A 49 -52.27 32.77 -55.58
N GLU A 50 -51.86 32.08 -56.63
CA GLU A 50 -50.49 31.97 -57.15
C GLU A 50 -49.44 31.18 -56.34
N VAL A 51 -49.24 29.97 -56.84
CA VAL A 51 -48.03 29.15 -56.69
C VAL A 51 -46.86 29.90 -57.33
N GLU A 52 -46.24 30.84 -56.60
CA GLU A 52 -44.88 31.26 -56.95
C GLU A 52 -43.93 30.14 -56.51
N SER A 53 -43.49 29.37 -57.49
CA SER A 53 -42.33 28.50 -57.38
C SER A 53 -41.15 29.32 -56.86
N VAL A 54 -40.85 29.22 -55.57
CA VAL A 54 -39.53 29.56 -55.05
C VAL A 54 -38.58 28.58 -55.72
N VAL A 55 -37.99 29.01 -56.83
CA VAL A 55 -36.85 28.37 -57.45
C VAL A 55 -35.78 28.35 -56.38
N ALA A 56 -35.72 27.23 -55.67
CA ALA A 56 -34.58 26.88 -54.84
C ALA A 56 -33.38 27.00 -55.77
N ASN A 57 -32.61 28.06 -55.57
CA ASN A 57 -31.35 28.29 -56.27
C ASN A 57 -30.34 27.27 -55.70
N SER A 58 -30.63 26.01 -56.00
CA SER A 58 -29.81 24.85 -55.71
C SER A 58 -28.58 25.05 -56.58
N PRO A 59 -27.37 25.09 -56.00
CA PRO A 59 -26.19 25.29 -56.83
C PRO A 59 -26.19 24.21 -57.92
N SER A 60 -26.09 24.59 -59.20
CA SER A 60 -26.09 23.61 -60.31
C SER A 60 -24.93 22.62 -60.22
N ARG A 61 -23.96 22.92 -59.35
CA ARG A 61 -22.77 22.12 -59.07
C ARG A 61 -22.46 22.13 -57.58
N TYR A 62 -22.25 20.97 -57.01
CA TYR A 62 -21.72 20.81 -55.65
C TYR A 62 -20.41 20.05 -55.69
N THR A 63 -19.37 20.62 -55.09
CA THR A 63 -18.03 20.02 -55.05
C THR A 63 -17.63 19.80 -53.60
N PHE A 64 -17.21 18.58 -53.28
CA PHE A 64 -16.75 18.21 -51.95
C PHE A 64 -15.48 17.37 -52.06
N LYS A 65 -14.68 17.42 -51.00
CA LYS A 65 -13.39 16.72 -50.90
C LYS A 65 -13.55 15.50 -50.01
N VAL A 66 -13.05 14.37 -50.47
CA VAL A 66 -13.08 13.09 -49.78
C VAL A 66 -11.65 12.63 -49.53
N LYS A 67 -11.40 12.11 -48.33
CA LYS A 67 -10.17 11.41 -47.97
C LYS A 67 -10.41 9.92 -48.02
N LEU A 68 -9.64 9.22 -48.84
CA LEU A 68 -9.72 7.78 -49.07
C LEU A 68 -8.39 7.14 -48.63
N THR A 69 -8.42 5.87 -48.22
CA THR A 69 -7.20 5.11 -47.90
C THR A 69 -6.84 4.20 -49.08
N GLU A 70 -7.86 3.58 -49.67
CA GLU A 70 -7.77 2.74 -50.87
C GLU A 70 -8.69 3.27 -51.99
N LEU A 71 -8.45 2.89 -53.25
CA LEU A 71 -9.33 3.29 -54.36
C LEU A 71 -10.74 2.67 -54.22
N ASP A 72 -10.83 1.47 -53.65
CA ASP A 72 -12.07 0.73 -53.45
C ASP A 72 -12.98 1.32 -52.35
N ASP A 73 -12.48 2.29 -51.58
CA ASP A 73 -13.25 3.04 -50.59
C ASP A 73 -14.27 3.98 -51.26
N LEU A 74 -14.02 4.38 -52.52
CA LEU A 74 -14.96 5.15 -53.31
C LEU A 74 -16.02 4.22 -53.90
N LYS A 75 -17.29 4.45 -53.53
CA LYS A 75 -18.41 3.57 -53.90
C LYS A 75 -19.15 3.99 -55.17
N VAL A 76 -18.66 5.03 -55.83
CA VAL A 76 -19.32 5.67 -56.96
C VAL A 76 -18.33 5.96 -58.09
N LYS A 77 -18.83 5.99 -59.33
CA LYS A 77 -18.05 6.25 -60.55
C LYS A 77 -18.56 7.49 -61.28
N GLU A 78 -17.77 7.99 -62.22
CA GLU A 78 -18.21 9.08 -63.08
C GLU A 78 -19.41 8.63 -63.93
N GLY A 79 -20.46 9.45 -63.95
CA GLY A 79 -21.72 9.13 -64.63
C GLY A 79 -22.77 8.45 -63.74
N ASP A 80 -22.42 8.02 -62.52
CA ASP A 80 -23.40 7.40 -61.61
C ASP A 80 -24.40 8.43 -61.07
N GLU A 81 -25.65 8.02 -60.95
CA GLU A 81 -26.71 8.76 -60.28
C GLU A 81 -26.68 8.48 -58.78
N VAL A 82 -26.70 9.54 -57.98
CA VAL A 82 -26.58 9.49 -56.53
C VAL A 82 -27.84 10.09 -55.89
N SER A 83 -28.44 9.37 -54.95
CA SER A 83 -29.57 9.84 -54.14
C SER A 83 -29.11 10.61 -52.90
N ILE A 84 -30.02 11.41 -52.32
CA ILE A 84 -29.79 12.04 -51.02
C ILE A 84 -29.44 10.97 -49.98
N ASN A 85 -28.42 11.21 -49.17
CA ASN A 85 -27.86 10.31 -48.15
C ASN A 85 -27.21 9.01 -48.66
N GLN A 86 -27.10 8.82 -49.97
CA GLN A 86 -26.35 7.69 -50.52
C GLN A 86 -24.87 7.79 -50.14
N VAL A 87 -24.27 6.64 -49.79
CA VAL A 87 -22.85 6.54 -49.44
C VAL A 87 -22.01 6.74 -50.69
N ILE A 88 -21.15 7.74 -50.66
CA ILE A 88 -20.23 8.08 -51.75
C ILE A 88 -18.87 7.45 -51.49
N ALA A 89 -18.41 7.53 -50.25
CA ALA A 89 -17.16 6.92 -49.83
C ALA A 89 -17.30 6.35 -48.41
N ASP A 90 -16.75 5.16 -48.21
CA ASP A 90 -16.65 4.54 -46.90
C ASP A 90 -15.32 3.81 -46.77
N ARG A 91 -14.78 3.77 -45.54
CA ARG A 91 -13.50 3.12 -45.23
C ARG A 91 -13.73 1.95 -44.24
N PRO A 92 -14.32 0.83 -44.71
CA PRO A 92 -14.73 -0.25 -43.82
C PRO A 92 -13.54 -0.97 -43.18
N GLN A 93 -12.44 -1.18 -43.91
CA GLN A 93 -11.27 -1.90 -43.40
C GLN A 93 -10.59 -1.14 -42.24
N ASP A 94 -10.41 0.17 -42.38
CA ASP A 94 -9.85 1.03 -41.32
C ASP A 94 -10.74 1.02 -40.07
N ARG A 95 -12.06 1.13 -40.27
CA ARG A 95 -13.03 1.05 -39.18
C ARG A 95 -12.94 -0.28 -38.44
N ASP A 96 -12.96 -1.40 -39.17
CA ASP A 96 -12.91 -2.74 -38.57
C ASP A 96 -11.61 -2.96 -37.80
N ARG A 97 -10.47 -2.53 -38.36
CA ARG A 97 -9.17 -2.58 -37.68
C ARG A 97 -9.18 -1.80 -36.37
N LEU A 98 -9.66 -0.55 -36.39
CA LEU A 98 -9.72 0.31 -35.21
C LEU A 98 -10.73 -0.21 -34.17
N LEU A 99 -11.83 -0.84 -34.59
CA LEU A 99 -12.79 -1.50 -33.68
C LEU A 99 -12.15 -2.69 -32.96
N VAL A 100 -11.38 -3.52 -33.68
CA VAL A 100 -10.64 -4.63 -33.07
C VAL A 100 -9.59 -4.11 -32.08
N GLU A 101 -8.88 -3.04 -32.42
CA GLU A 101 -7.90 -2.41 -31.53
C GLU A 101 -8.56 -1.83 -30.28
N LYS A 102 -9.69 -1.12 -30.44
CA LYS A 102 -10.53 -0.64 -29.34
C LYS A 102 -10.91 -1.78 -28.39
N GLN A 103 -11.44 -2.88 -28.92
CA GLN A 103 -11.87 -4.02 -28.11
C GLN A 103 -10.69 -4.66 -27.35
N ARG A 104 -9.51 -4.76 -27.97
CA ARG A 104 -8.29 -5.26 -27.31
C ARG A 104 -7.87 -4.36 -26.15
N LEU A 105 -7.86 -3.04 -26.34
CA LEU A 105 -7.53 -2.08 -25.29
C LEU A 105 -8.55 -2.14 -24.13
N GLN A 106 -9.84 -2.22 -24.45
CA GLN A 106 -10.90 -2.38 -23.45
C GLN A 106 -10.72 -3.65 -22.61
N LEU A 107 -10.37 -4.77 -23.25
CA LEU A 107 -10.09 -6.02 -22.53
C LEU A 107 -8.84 -5.91 -21.65
N ALA A 108 -7.79 -5.24 -22.13
CA ALA A 108 -6.58 -4.99 -21.34
C ALA A 108 -6.88 -4.15 -20.09
N ILE A 109 -7.67 -3.08 -20.23
CA ILE A 109 -8.16 -2.25 -19.13
C ILE A 109 -9.00 -3.08 -18.16
N ALA A 110 -9.95 -3.88 -18.67
CA ALA A 110 -10.80 -4.73 -17.84
C ALA A 110 -9.97 -5.72 -17.00
N ARG A 111 -8.99 -6.39 -17.61
CA ARG A 111 -8.06 -7.29 -16.91
C ARG A 111 -7.29 -6.58 -15.81
N LEU A 112 -6.73 -5.40 -16.12
CA LEU A 112 -6.02 -4.60 -15.12
C LEU A 112 -6.94 -4.12 -14.00
N ASN A 113 -8.20 -3.80 -14.27
CA ASN A 113 -9.18 -3.40 -13.25
C ASN A 113 -9.58 -4.57 -12.33
N THR A 114 -9.61 -5.80 -12.84
CA THR A 114 -9.89 -7.01 -12.03
C THR A 114 -8.71 -7.52 -11.22
N LEU A 115 -7.48 -7.06 -11.49
CA LEU A 115 -6.31 -7.44 -10.69
C LEU A 115 -6.36 -6.75 -9.33
N GLU A 116 -6.72 -7.51 -8.29
CA GLU A 116 -6.69 -7.04 -6.90
C GLU A 116 -5.27 -7.13 -6.35
N ILE A 117 -4.66 -5.98 -6.11
CA ILE A 117 -3.41 -5.90 -5.36
C ILE A 117 -3.81 -5.94 -3.88
N SER A 118 -3.48 -7.03 -3.18
CA SER A 118 -3.80 -7.20 -1.76
C SER A 118 -2.84 -6.41 -0.88
N ARG A 119 -3.38 -5.77 0.16
CA ARG A 119 -2.57 -5.10 1.18
C ARG A 119 -1.82 -6.14 2.03
N PRO A 120 -0.55 -5.90 2.39
CA PRO A 120 0.14 -6.76 3.34
C PRO A 120 -0.54 -6.72 4.71
N LEU A 121 -0.48 -7.85 5.44
CA LEU A 121 -1.06 -7.97 6.77
C LEU A 121 -0.13 -7.32 7.81
N PRO A 122 -0.67 -6.62 8.81
CA PRO A 122 0.14 -6.02 9.86
C PRO A 122 0.85 -7.09 10.71
N PRO A 123 2.03 -6.77 11.26
CA PRO A 123 2.77 -7.70 12.11
C PRO A 123 1.97 -7.98 13.38
N ARG A 124 2.03 -9.24 13.84
CA ARG A 124 1.40 -9.64 15.10
C ARG A 124 2.12 -8.98 16.27
N THR A 125 1.36 -8.59 17.29
CA THR A 125 1.94 -8.07 18.54
C THR A 125 2.67 -9.17 19.29
N VAL A 126 3.78 -8.81 19.95
CA VAL A 126 4.54 -9.76 20.77
C VAL A 126 3.72 -10.06 22.03
N PRO A 127 3.47 -11.34 22.36
CA PRO A 127 2.79 -11.69 23.60
C PRO A 127 3.63 -11.31 24.82
N GLU A 128 2.97 -10.78 25.85
CA GLU A 128 3.61 -10.41 27.11
C GLU A 128 4.31 -11.61 27.76
N VAL A 129 5.51 -11.39 28.30
CA VAL A 129 6.28 -12.44 28.95
C VAL A 129 5.91 -12.47 30.43
N ALA A 130 5.55 -13.65 30.95
CA ALA A 130 5.42 -13.83 32.39
C ALA A 130 6.76 -13.53 33.07
N GLY A 131 6.74 -12.66 34.07
CA GLY A 131 7.94 -12.30 34.83
C GLY A 131 8.48 -13.48 35.63
N LEU A 132 9.78 -13.44 35.94
CA LEU A 132 10.39 -14.39 36.86
C LEU A 132 9.70 -14.31 38.25
N PRO A 133 9.56 -15.44 38.96
CA PRO A 133 9.02 -15.43 40.32
C PRO A 133 9.87 -14.54 41.24
N PRO A 134 9.29 -13.99 42.32
CA PRO A 134 10.01 -13.13 43.24
C PRO A 134 11.17 -13.86 43.92
N VAL A 135 12.26 -13.15 44.16
CA VAL A 135 13.46 -13.68 44.80
C VAL A 135 13.20 -13.89 46.30
N SER A 136 13.51 -15.08 46.82
CA SER A 136 13.49 -15.35 48.26
C SER A 136 14.67 -16.22 48.66
N TYR A 137 15.39 -15.80 49.70
CA TYR A 137 16.52 -16.53 50.28
C TYR A 137 16.30 -16.84 51.78
N GLU A 138 15.07 -16.71 52.27
CA GLU A 138 14.77 -16.82 53.71
C GLU A 138 15.15 -18.20 54.28
N SER A 139 14.90 -19.28 53.53
CA SER A 139 15.34 -20.63 53.94
C SER A 139 16.87 -20.73 54.03
N HIS A 140 17.61 -20.16 53.08
CA HIS A 140 19.07 -20.16 53.12
C HIS A 140 19.62 -19.36 54.31
N LYS A 141 19.03 -18.20 54.60
CA LYS A 141 19.40 -17.38 55.77
C LYS A 141 19.13 -18.12 57.08
N ALA A 142 17.97 -18.79 57.19
CA ALA A 142 17.62 -19.59 58.37
C ALA A 142 18.62 -20.75 58.57
N ASN A 143 19.01 -21.43 57.50
CA ASN A 143 20.01 -22.51 57.56
C ASN A 143 21.39 -21.98 58.00
N ILE A 144 21.80 -20.81 57.53
CA ILE A 144 23.04 -20.17 58.00
C ILE A 144 22.93 -19.83 59.49
N ALA A 145 21.83 -19.22 59.94
CA ALA A 145 21.62 -18.90 61.35
C ALA A 145 21.63 -20.16 62.25
N GLN A 146 21.06 -21.27 61.76
CA GLN A 146 21.13 -22.55 62.46
C GLN A 146 22.57 -23.09 62.52
N ALA A 147 23.33 -23.01 61.43
CA ALA A 147 24.71 -23.48 61.42
C ALA A 147 25.65 -22.60 62.26
N THR A 148 25.44 -21.28 62.28
CA THR A 148 26.22 -20.37 63.13
C THR A 148 25.95 -20.64 64.61
N THR A 149 24.69 -20.82 65.01
CA THR A 149 24.34 -21.14 66.40
C THR A 149 24.96 -22.46 66.85
N LYS A 150 24.92 -23.51 66.01
CA LYS A 150 25.62 -24.79 66.32
C LYS A 150 27.13 -24.60 66.50
N LEU A 151 27.78 -23.82 65.65
CA LEU A 151 29.21 -23.54 65.75
C LEU A 151 29.54 -22.78 67.05
N GLU A 152 28.74 -21.77 67.41
CA GLU A 152 28.91 -21.04 68.67
C GLU A 152 28.72 -21.94 69.88
N LEU A 153 27.70 -22.81 69.88
CA LEU A 153 27.50 -23.81 70.95
C LEU A 153 28.70 -24.76 71.07
N ALA A 154 29.26 -25.23 69.96
CA ALA A 154 30.44 -26.10 69.97
C ALA A 154 31.69 -25.37 70.52
N LYS A 155 31.89 -24.10 70.16
CA LYS A 155 32.98 -23.28 70.72
C LYS A 155 32.82 -23.09 72.23
N LEU A 156 31.61 -22.81 72.70
CA LEU A 156 31.31 -22.67 74.13
C LEU A 156 31.56 -23.98 74.89
N ALA A 157 31.15 -25.12 74.32
CA ALA A 157 31.41 -26.44 74.92
C ALA A 157 32.91 -26.71 75.07
N ILE A 158 33.72 -26.38 74.07
CA ILE A 158 35.19 -26.48 74.15
C ILE A 158 35.75 -25.56 75.22
N ALA A 159 35.29 -24.30 75.30
CA ALA A 159 35.77 -23.35 76.31
C ALA A 159 35.47 -23.85 77.74
N ASN A 160 34.25 -24.32 77.98
CA ASN A 160 33.85 -24.91 79.26
C ASN A 160 34.68 -26.15 79.61
N GLN A 161 34.91 -27.05 78.65
CA GLN A 161 35.71 -28.25 78.84
C GLN A 161 37.18 -27.93 79.16
N LYS A 162 37.77 -26.90 78.51
CA LYS A 162 39.13 -26.45 78.82
C LYS A 162 39.25 -25.93 80.25
N SER A 163 38.29 -25.12 80.69
CA SER A 163 38.24 -24.62 82.07
C SER A 163 38.16 -25.76 83.09
N LEU A 164 37.36 -26.79 82.81
CA LEU A 164 37.25 -27.97 83.68
C LEU A 164 38.57 -28.73 83.79
N ILE A 165 39.28 -28.94 82.67
CA ILE A 165 40.58 -29.61 82.67
C ILE A 165 41.60 -28.83 83.50
N GLU A 166 41.59 -27.50 83.41
CA GLU A 166 42.47 -26.64 84.20
C GLU A 166 42.21 -26.77 85.70
N GLU A 167 40.95 -26.78 86.12
CA GLU A 167 40.56 -26.98 87.53
C GLU A 167 40.98 -28.37 88.04
N ILE A 168 40.71 -29.43 87.28
CA ILE A 168 41.09 -30.81 87.66
C ILE A 168 42.62 -30.97 87.71
N SER A 169 43.36 -30.28 86.84
CA SER A 169 44.82 -30.34 86.85
C SER A 169 45.44 -29.83 88.15
N GLN A 170 44.77 -28.88 88.82
CA GLN A 170 45.20 -28.36 90.13
C GLN A 170 44.94 -29.35 91.27
N LEU A 171 44.02 -30.31 91.08
CA LEU A 171 43.67 -31.35 92.06
C LEU A 171 44.60 -32.59 92.01
N ASN A 172 45.58 -32.63 91.10
CA ASN A 172 46.54 -33.74 90.92
C ASN A 172 45.91 -35.12 90.63
N GLU A 173 44.84 -35.17 89.85
CA GLU A 173 44.18 -36.42 89.42
C GLU A 173 44.51 -36.78 87.95
N PRO A 174 45.63 -37.47 87.65
CA PRO A 174 46.14 -37.63 86.28
C PRO A 174 45.25 -38.49 85.38
N LEU A 175 44.61 -39.54 85.92
CA LEU A 175 43.68 -40.38 85.17
C LEU A 175 42.46 -39.59 84.68
N LEU A 176 41.92 -38.70 85.54
CA LEU A 176 40.77 -37.88 85.19
C LEU A 176 41.12 -36.86 84.10
N VAL A 177 42.31 -36.26 84.16
CA VAL A 177 42.82 -35.37 83.09
C VAL A 177 42.90 -36.09 81.74
N THR A 178 43.33 -37.36 81.69
CA THR A 178 43.38 -38.10 80.41
C THR A 178 41.99 -38.36 79.81
N HIS A 179 41.00 -38.67 80.65
CA HIS A 179 39.62 -38.86 80.21
C HIS A 179 39.03 -37.55 79.66
N GLU A 180 39.18 -36.44 80.40
CA GLU A 180 38.63 -35.14 79.99
C GLU A 180 39.33 -34.56 78.76
N THR A 181 40.62 -34.86 78.54
CA THR A 181 41.32 -34.48 77.30
C THR A 181 40.84 -35.29 76.09
N ALA A 182 40.54 -36.58 76.23
CA ALA A 182 39.90 -37.35 75.15
C ALA A 182 38.52 -36.78 74.76
N LYS A 183 37.74 -36.33 75.76
CA LYS A 183 36.46 -35.65 75.53
C LYS A 183 36.63 -34.29 74.84
N LEU A 184 37.68 -33.54 75.17
CA LEU A 184 38.02 -32.30 74.47
C LEU A 184 38.29 -32.55 72.98
N GLU A 185 39.02 -33.61 72.63
CA GLU A 185 39.29 -33.95 71.23
C GLU A 185 38.00 -34.29 70.47
N ALA A 186 37.05 -35.01 71.09
CA ALA A 186 35.73 -35.23 70.49
C ALA A 186 34.99 -33.91 70.23
N LEU A 187 34.98 -32.98 71.19
CA LEU A 187 34.36 -31.66 71.02
C LEU A 187 35.04 -30.81 69.92
N LYS A 188 36.36 -30.96 69.72
CA LYS A 188 37.07 -30.31 68.60
C LYS A 188 36.62 -30.86 67.25
N VAL A 189 36.38 -32.16 67.15
CA VAL A 189 35.80 -32.76 65.94
C VAL A 189 34.40 -32.19 65.71
N ASP A 190 33.57 -32.11 66.73
CA ASP A 190 32.23 -31.51 66.64
C ASP A 190 32.28 -30.04 66.16
N GLN A 191 33.21 -29.24 66.69
CA GLN A 191 33.43 -27.86 66.23
C GLN A 191 33.80 -27.82 64.73
N GLN A 192 34.70 -28.70 64.28
CA GLN A 192 35.07 -28.78 62.86
C GLN A 192 33.86 -29.16 61.99
N THR A 193 33.05 -30.12 62.43
CA THR A 193 31.83 -30.49 61.68
C THR A 193 30.84 -29.33 61.60
N ALA A 194 30.61 -28.59 62.70
CA ALA A 194 29.75 -27.40 62.72
C ALA A 194 30.29 -26.28 61.80
N GLN A 195 31.62 -26.12 61.71
CA GLN A 195 32.24 -25.18 60.77
C GLN A 195 32.02 -25.59 59.31
N LEU A 196 32.13 -26.89 59.00
CA LEU A 196 31.84 -27.41 57.66
C LEU A 196 30.36 -27.24 57.30
N GLU A 197 29.44 -27.46 58.24
CA GLU A 197 28.01 -27.19 58.05
C GLU A 197 27.75 -25.71 57.71
N LEU A 198 28.38 -24.78 58.43
CA LEU A 198 28.28 -23.35 58.15
C LEU A 198 28.80 -23.01 56.75
N ASN A 199 29.99 -23.50 56.39
CA ASN A 199 30.58 -23.27 55.08
C ASN A 199 29.69 -23.81 53.96
N LYS A 200 29.08 -24.99 54.16
CA LYS A 200 28.11 -25.58 53.23
C LYS A 200 26.86 -24.72 53.10
N ALA A 201 26.30 -24.21 54.21
CA ALA A 201 25.13 -23.34 54.18
C ALA A 201 25.39 -22.03 53.41
N VAL A 202 26.57 -21.43 53.60
CA VAL A 202 27.01 -20.24 52.88
C VAL A 202 27.23 -20.53 51.39
N ALA A 203 27.86 -21.66 51.05
CA ALA A 203 28.03 -22.08 49.66
C ALA A 203 26.68 -22.26 48.95
N ASN A 204 25.73 -22.94 49.59
CA ASN A 204 24.39 -23.13 49.03
C ASN A 204 23.66 -21.81 48.76
N LEU A 205 23.82 -20.80 49.64
CA LEU A 205 23.27 -19.47 49.40
C LEU A 205 23.90 -18.83 48.17
N LYS A 206 25.23 -18.90 48.05
CA LYS A 206 25.97 -18.32 46.93
C LYS A 206 25.59 -18.97 45.59
N ASP A 207 25.43 -20.29 45.59
CA ASP A 207 25.00 -21.04 44.41
C ASP A 207 23.58 -20.67 44.00
N ALA A 208 22.66 -20.52 44.97
CA ALA A 208 21.30 -20.06 44.70
C ALA A 208 21.27 -18.64 44.12
N GLN A 209 22.13 -17.73 44.61
CA GLN A 209 22.28 -16.39 44.06
C GLN A 209 22.83 -16.39 42.64
N ALA A 210 23.86 -17.19 42.37
CA ALA A 210 24.44 -17.33 41.03
C ALA A 210 23.41 -17.90 40.03
N GLN A 211 22.64 -18.91 40.45
CA GLN A 211 21.59 -19.48 39.63
C GLN A 211 20.50 -18.46 39.32
N ARG A 212 20.12 -17.62 40.30
CA ARG A 212 19.15 -16.55 40.07
C ARG A 212 19.68 -15.52 39.06
N GLN A 213 20.91 -15.05 39.21
CA GLN A 213 21.53 -14.11 38.27
C GLN A 213 21.57 -14.67 36.85
N HIS A 214 21.89 -15.96 36.71
CA HIS A 214 21.88 -16.63 35.41
C HIS A 214 20.48 -16.67 34.79
N GLN A 215 19.44 -16.97 35.58
CA GLN A 215 18.05 -16.94 35.10
C GLN A 215 17.61 -15.54 34.67
N GLU A 216 18.00 -14.51 35.40
CA GLU A 216 17.73 -13.10 35.06
C GLU A 216 18.41 -12.70 33.76
N TYR A 217 19.67 -13.13 33.56
CA TYR A 217 20.39 -12.93 32.31
C TYR A 217 19.70 -13.64 31.13
N LEU A 218 19.31 -14.90 31.27
CA LEU A 218 18.59 -15.62 30.21
C LEU A 218 17.24 -14.96 29.90
N SER A 219 16.52 -14.50 30.92
CA SER A 219 15.27 -13.77 30.74
C SER A 219 15.47 -12.45 30.01
N SER A 220 16.55 -11.70 30.30
CA SER A 220 16.83 -10.44 29.63
C SER A 220 17.24 -10.63 28.18
N LEU A 221 18.04 -11.67 27.88
CA LEU A 221 18.36 -12.07 26.51
C LEU A 221 17.09 -12.42 25.73
N ALA A 222 16.21 -13.24 26.30
CA ALA A 222 14.96 -13.64 25.66
C ALA A 222 14.03 -12.44 25.38
N ILE A 223 14.01 -11.44 26.26
CA ILE A 223 13.27 -10.19 26.04
C ILE A 223 13.91 -9.39 24.89
N ALA A 224 15.23 -9.22 24.90
CA ALA A 224 15.96 -8.51 23.86
C ALA A 224 15.72 -9.12 22.46
N GLU A 225 15.85 -10.43 22.33
CA GLU A 225 15.56 -11.14 21.08
C GLU A 225 14.12 -10.93 20.60
N ARG A 226 13.15 -10.89 21.52
CA ARG A 226 11.74 -10.63 21.16
C ARG A 226 11.55 -9.22 20.62
N ILE A 227 12.21 -8.23 21.23
CA ILE A 227 12.19 -6.84 20.76
C ILE A 227 12.83 -6.73 19.38
N GLU A 228 13.97 -7.38 19.16
CA GLU A 228 14.64 -7.41 17.86
C GLU A 228 13.76 -8.05 16.77
N ARG A 229 13.14 -9.20 17.07
CA ARG A 229 12.18 -9.84 16.14
C ARG A 229 11.00 -8.93 15.83
N ALA A 230 10.46 -8.23 16.83
CA ALA A 230 9.37 -7.28 16.63
C ALA A 230 9.78 -6.13 15.69
N ASN A 231 10.96 -5.55 15.91
CA ASN A 231 11.51 -4.49 15.09
C ASN A 231 11.76 -4.96 13.65
N ALA A 232 12.33 -6.16 13.48
CA ALA A 232 12.56 -6.76 12.18
C ALA A 232 11.24 -6.98 11.42
N ASN A 233 10.21 -7.50 12.09
CA ASN A 233 8.88 -7.70 11.50
C ASN A 233 8.23 -6.36 11.12
N ALA A 234 8.37 -5.32 11.95
CA ALA A 234 7.86 -3.98 11.64
C ALA A 234 8.55 -3.38 10.40
N LEU A 235 9.87 -3.53 10.29
CA LEU A 235 10.62 -3.08 9.12
C LEU A 235 10.23 -3.86 7.85
N ALA A 236 10.07 -5.18 7.96
CA ALA A 236 9.64 -6.02 6.85
C ALA A 236 8.23 -5.60 6.35
N TYR A 237 7.31 -5.34 7.28
CA TYR A 237 5.98 -4.84 6.95
C TYR A 237 6.03 -3.47 6.25
N GLN A 238 6.89 -2.55 6.71
CA GLN A 238 7.07 -1.26 6.05
C GLN A 238 7.56 -1.41 4.60
N ARG A 239 8.49 -2.32 4.32
CA ARG A 239 8.96 -2.62 2.96
C ARG A 239 7.82 -3.16 2.08
N GLN A 240 7.05 -4.10 2.60
CA GLN A 240 5.89 -4.65 1.88
C GLN A 240 4.85 -3.58 1.57
N LEU A 241 4.63 -2.61 2.46
CA LEU A 241 3.74 -1.48 2.20
C LEU A 241 4.25 -0.60 1.06
N GLN A 242 5.56 -0.32 1.03
CA GLN A 242 6.15 0.46 -0.06
C GLN A 242 6.03 -0.26 -1.42
N GLU A 243 6.26 -1.57 -1.44
CA GLU A 243 6.07 -2.39 -2.64
C GLU A 243 4.62 -2.40 -3.10
N PHE A 244 3.68 -2.54 -2.17
CA PHE A 244 2.25 -2.44 -2.44
C PHE A 244 1.88 -1.07 -3.06
N GLU A 245 2.37 0.03 -2.49
CA GLU A 245 2.14 1.37 -3.04
C GLU A 245 2.76 1.56 -4.44
N ASN A 246 3.96 1.01 -4.66
CA ASN A 246 4.61 1.02 -5.97
C ASN A 246 3.80 0.25 -7.02
N GLN A 247 3.29 -0.92 -6.67
CA GLN A 247 2.44 -1.73 -7.55
C GLN A 247 1.16 -0.97 -7.90
N GLN A 248 0.50 -0.35 -6.92
CA GLN A 248 -0.70 0.46 -7.13
C GLN A 248 -0.44 1.65 -8.05
N ARG A 249 0.68 2.37 -7.84
CA ARG A 249 1.09 3.47 -8.74
C ARG A 249 1.36 2.98 -10.14
N SER A 250 2.13 1.89 -10.30
CA SER A 250 2.45 1.33 -11.62
C SER A 250 1.19 0.93 -12.40
N ARG A 251 0.22 0.32 -11.71
CA ARG A 251 -1.08 -0.04 -12.28
C ARG A 251 -1.88 1.19 -12.71
N ALA A 252 -1.92 2.22 -11.87
CA ALA A 252 -2.59 3.48 -12.20
C ALA A 252 -1.98 4.14 -13.45
N TYR A 253 -0.65 4.14 -13.57
CA TYR A 253 0.03 4.63 -14.78
C TYR A 253 -0.31 3.80 -16.02
N GLN A 254 -0.30 2.48 -15.92
CA GLN A 254 -0.67 1.59 -17.03
C GLN A 254 -2.13 1.81 -17.48
N LEU A 255 -3.05 1.96 -16.53
CA LEU A 255 -4.46 2.28 -16.84
C LEU A 255 -4.59 3.64 -17.53
N SER A 256 -3.87 4.66 -17.06
CA SER A 256 -3.86 5.99 -17.68
C SER A 256 -3.34 5.95 -19.12
N ASP A 257 -2.24 5.24 -19.36
CA ASP A 257 -1.66 5.06 -20.70
C ASP A 257 -2.62 4.32 -21.65
N LEU A 258 -3.23 3.23 -21.18
CA LEU A 258 -4.22 2.48 -21.99
C LEU A 258 -5.49 3.30 -22.27
N ASN A 259 -5.97 4.09 -21.30
CA ASN A 259 -7.11 4.98 -21.52
C ASN A 259 -6.79 6.08 -22.52
N THR A 260 -5.57 6.63 -22.49
CA THR A 260 -5.12 7.62 -23.49
C THR A 260 -5.12 7.01 -24.88
N LYS A 261 -4.53 5.82 -25.04
CA LYS A 261 -4.54 5.08 -26.31
C LYS A 261 -5.95 4.76 -26.79
N LEU A 262 -6.84 4.39 -25.87
CA LEU A 262 -8.24 4.13 -26.19
C LEU A 262 -8.93 5.40 -26.71
N ALA A 263 -8.71 6.55 -26.06
CA ALA A 263 -9.25 7.83 -26.49
C ALA A 263 -8.73 8.25 -27.87
N ASP A 264 -7.44 8.00 -28.16
CA ASP A 264 -6.85 8.26 -29.47
C ASP A 264 -7.49 7.38 -30.56
N VAL A 265 -7.70 6.08 -30.30
CA VAL A 265 -8.40 5.17 -31.22
C VAL A 265 -9.86 5.57 -31.41
N GLU A 266 -10.55 6.01 -30.35
CA GLU A 266 -11.93 6.52 -30.45
C GLU A 266 -12.01 7.81 -31.26
N LYS A 267 -11.03 8.70 -31.13
CA LYS A 267 -10.90 9.88 -31.97
C LYS A 267 -10.68 9.48 -33.43
N GLN A 268 -9.76 8.57 -33.73
CA GLN A 268 -9.55 8.07 -35.08
C GLN A 268 -10.81 7.43 -35.66
N LEU A 269 -11.55 6.62 -34.89
CA LEU A 269 -12.83 6.05 -35.31
C LEU A 269 -13.86 7.14 -35.66
N SER A 270 -13.90 8.24 -34.90
CA SER A 270 -14.80 9.37 -35.21
C SER A 270 -14.42 10.11 -36.49
N GLU A 271 -13.13 10.16 -36.81
CA GLU A 271 -12.60 10.75 -38.06
C GLU A 271 -12.81 9.81 -39.26
N VAL A 272 -12.91 8.49 -39.03
CA VAL A 272 -13.35 7.48 -40.02
C VAL A 272 -14.86 7.57 -40.25
N SER A 273 -15.30 8.70 -40.80
CA SER A 273 -16.68 8.95 -41.18
C SER A 273 -17.00 8.43 -42.58
N THR A 274 -18.22 7.91 -42.74
CA THR A 274 -18.82 7.59 -44.04
C THR A 274 -19.28 8.89 -44.71
N VAL A 275 -18.75 9.21 -45.88
CA VAL A 275 -19.15 10.40 -46.63
C VAL A 275 -20.41 10.09 -47.44
N ARG A 276 -21.47 10.85 -47.17
CA ARG A 276 -22.78 10.72 -47.83
C ARG A 276 -23.08 11.93 -48.70
N SER A 277 -23.89 11.72 -49.74
CA SER A 277 -24.36 12.83 -50.58
C SER A 277 -25.39 13.68 -49.84
N PRO A 278 -25.20 15.01 -49.71
CA PRO A 278 -26.23 15.89 -49.18
C PRO A 278 -27.38 16.12 -50.16
N TYR A 279 -27.16 15.87 -51.47
CA TYR A 279 -28.12 16.14 -52.52
C TYR A 279 -28.21 14.99 -53.52
N ALA A 280 -29.33 14.88 -54.22
CA ALA A 280 -29.45 13.98 -55.37
C ALA A 280 -28.83 14.62 -56.62
N GLY A 281 -28.21 13.82 -57.48
CA GLY A 281 -27.64 14.28 -58.75
C GLY A 281 -26.67 13.28 -59.38
N THR A 282 -26.14 13.63 -60.56
CA THR A 282 -25.19 12.78 -61.29
C THR A 282 -23.75 13.20 -61.02
N ILE A 283 -22.84 12.22 -60.84
CA ILE A 283 -21.41 12.49 -60.69
C ILE A 283 -20.84 12.93 -62.02
N ARG A 284 -20.42 14.19 -62.10
CA ARG A 284 -19.86 14.78 -63.31
C ARG A 284 -18.38 14.50 -63.49
N ARG A 285 -17.63 14.50 -62.38
CA ARG A 285 -16.16 14.35 -62.40
C ARG A 285 -15.64 13.92 -61.04
N ILE A 286 -14.68 13.02 -61.05
CA ILE A 286 -13.84 12.65 -59.91
C ILE A 286 -12.41 13.10 -60.24
N LYS A 287 -11.93 14.12 -59.54
CA LYS A 287 -10.57 14.64 -59.71
C LYS A 287 -9.70 14.15 -58.55
N TRP A 288 -8.69 13.34 -58.87
CA TRP A 288 -7.66 12.96 -57.91
C TRP A 288 -6.72 14.14 -57.69
N LEU A 289 -6.63 14.63 -56.46
CA LEU A 289 -5.87 15.83 -56.11
C LEU A 289 -4.41 15.49 -55.81
N ASP A 290 -4.19 14.68 -54.79
CA ASP A 290 -2.86 14.32 -54.31
C ASP A 290 -2.93 13.01 -53.50
N GLN A 291 -1.81 12.28 -53.50
CA GLN A 291 -1.58 11.07 -52.71
C GLN A 291 -0.42 11.34 -51.76
N SER A 292 -0.73 11.69 -50.52
CA SER A 292 0.26 12.01 -49.49
C SER A 292 0.04 11.16 -48.24
N GLU A 293 1.13 10.59 -47.70
CA GLU A 293 1.13 9.89 -46.41
C GLU A 293 0.11 8.73 -46.32
N GLY A 294 -0.11 8.00 -47.41
CA GLY A 294 -1.04 6.87 -47.43
C GLY A 294 -2.52 7.25 -47.49
N THR A 295 -2.84 8.53 -47.72
CA THR A 295 -4.21 9.00 -47.99
C THR A 295 -4.32 9.54 -49.42
N ILE A 296 -5.44 9.24 -50.07
CA ILE A 296 -5.79 9.69 -51.41
C ILE A 296 -6.87 10.76 -51.26
N ASN A 297 -6.56 11.98 -51.68
CA ASN A 297 -7.53 13.08 -51.68
C ASN A 297 -8.22 13.15 -53.04
N ALA A 298 -9.54 13.01 -53.05
CA ALA A 298 -10.36 13.12 -54.25
C ALA A 298 -11.35 14.29 -54.13
N GLU A 299 -11.52 15.06 -55.19
CA GLU A 299 -12.53 16.10 -55.33
C GLU A 299 -13.63 15.60 -56.26
N ILE A 300 -14.84 15.46 -55.73
CA ILE A 300 -16.00 14.94 -56.46
C ILE A 300 -16.93 16.09 -56.75
N THR A 301 -17.32 16.22 -58.01
CA THR A 301 -18.25 17.24 -58.50
C THR A 301 -19.57 16.61 -58.90
N LEU A 302 -20.63 16.92 -58.17
CA LEU A 302 -22.02 16.56 -58.45
C LEU A 302 -22.67 17.64 -59.31
N ARG A 303 -23.46 17.23 -60.30
CA ARG A 303 -24.40 18.09 -61.03
C ARG A 303 -25.78 17.89 -60.40
N LEU A 304 -26.41 18.99 -59.96
CA LEU A 304 -27.75 18.98 -59.41
C LEU A 304 -28.76 19.33 -60.51
N GLY A 305 -29.77 18.47 -60.73
CA GLY A 305 -30.80 18.63 -61.75
C GLY A 305 -30.90 17.44 -62.72
N ASP A 306 -32.02 17.38 -63.47
CA ASP A 306 -32.37 16.27 -64.36
C ASP A 306 -31.25 15.94 -65.38
N PRO A 307 -31.02 14.64 -65.66
CA PRO A 307 -30.02 14.20 -66.63
C PRO A 307 -30.39 14.68 -68.04
N ASP A 308 -29.48 15.38 -68.71
CA ASP A 308 -29.62 15.65 -70.15
C ASP A 308 -29.57 14.32 -70.93
N PRO A 309 -30.41 14.15 -71.97
CA PRO A 309 -30.44 12.93 -72.77
C PRO A 309 -29.07 12.64 -73.39
N VAL A 310 -28.59 11.42 -73.21
CA VAL A 310 -27.32 10.93 -73.78
C VAL A 310 -27.41 11.05 -75.30
N PRO A 311 -26.41 11.65 -75.99
CA PRO A 311 -26.40 11.63 -77.45
C PRO A 311 -26.11 10.19 -77.91
N ASN A 312 -27.07 9.60 -78.64
CA ASN A 312 -26.86 8.37 -79.39
C ASN A 312 -25.63 8.54 -80.28
N ARG A 313 -24.58 7.77 -80.01
CA ARG A 313 -23.52 7.51 -80.99
C ARG A 313 -23.94 6.26 -81.76
N GLU A 314 -24.44 6.48 -82.97
CA GLU A 314 -24.41 5.49 -84.04
C GLU A 314 -22.96 5.21 -84.47
#